data_AF-A0A355G023-F1
#
_entry.id   AF-A0A355G023-F1
#
_cell.length_a   1.000
_cell.length_b   1.000
_cell.length_c   1.000
_cell.angle_alpha   90.00
_cell.angle_beta   90.00
_cell.angle_gamma   90.00
#
_symmetry.space_group_name_H-M   'P 1'
#
loop_
_entity.id
_entity.type
_entity.pdbx_description
1 polymer ?
#
loop_
_entity_poly.entity_id
_entity_poly.type
_entity_poly.pdbx_seq_one_letter_code
_entity_poly.pdbx_strand_id
1 'polypeptide(L)'
;FIFGFLQATTGYFSFVLHKRECFTFRSDNYKNIGKDSKKLVDFYSRTGYGKALAYKTADKLGATICEIKTQEKTDGFFGFLWCGRFGMRRWEMPIEPISVNLEAFESVTIISPVWVFALSSPVRTFCRIAKGKIKNVDLISIHFSKESITTTSRKRENCFKRKLRIIKVLFAVTEG
;
A
#
# COMPACT_ATOMS: atom_id res chain seq x y z
N PHE A 1 -25.63 -31.34 12.52
CA PHE A 1 -24.42 -30.73 13.12
C PHE A 1 -23.50 -30.05 12.11
N ILE A 2 -23.09 -30.68 11.00
CA ILE A 2 -22.17 -30.08 9.99
C ILE A 2 -22.74 -28.80 9.35
N PHE A 3 -24.03 -28.78 8.99
CA PHE A 3 -24.67 -27.61 8.39
C PHE A 3 -24.73 -26.38 9.30
N GLY A 4 -24.95 -26.57 10.61
CA GLY A 4 -24.99 -25.45 11.58
C GLY A 4 -23.61 -24.83 11.83
N PHE A 5 -22.55 -25.66 11.86
CA PHE A 5 -21.18 -25.17 11.96
C PHE A 5 -20.75 -24.39 10.70
N LEU A 6 -21.18 -24.85 9.52
CA LEU A 6 -20.90 -24.16 8.27
C LEU A 6 -21.64 -22.82 8.18
N GLN A 7 -22.87 -22.74 8.67
CA GLN A 7 -23.62 -21.48 8.78
C GLN A 7 -22.98 -20.52 9.79
N ALA A 8 -22.53 -21.02 10.95
CA ALA A 8 -21.86 -20.19 11.96
C ALA A 8 -20.52 -19.63 11.47
N THR A 9 -19.71 -20.45 10.79
CA THR A 9 -18.45 -19.99 10.18
C THR A 9 -18.72 -18.95 9.09
N THR A 10 -19.70 -19.17 8.22
CA THR A 10 -20.10 -18.20 7.18
C THR A 10 -20.57 -16.87 7.80
N GLY A 11 -21.38 -16.92 8.85
CA GLY A 11 -21.83 -15.73 9.59
C GLY A 11 -20.68 -14.97 10.25
N TYR A 12 -19.75 -15.68 10.88
CA TYR A 12 -18.54 -15.08 11.46
C TYR A 12 -17.64 -14.44 10.39
N PHE A 13 -17.41 -15.13 9.27
CA PHE A 13 -16.68 -14.56 8.13
C PHE A 13 -17.37 -13.32 7.58
N SER A 14 -18.70 -13.34 7.44
CA SER A 14 -19.49 -12.18 7.00
C SER A 14 -19.34 -11.01 7.97
N PHE A 15 -19.39 -11.25 9.27
CA PHE A 15 -19.22 -10.22 10.30
C PHE A 15 -17.81 -9.61 10.28
N VAL A 16 -16.77 -10.43 10.17
CA VAL A 16 -15.37 -9.97 10.09
C VAL A 16 -15.11 -9.19 8.80
N LEU A 17 -15.69 -9.63 7.67
CA LEU A 17 -15.62 -8.89 6.40
C LEU A 17 -16.33 -7.54 6.52
N HIS A 18 -17.53 -7.52 7.09
CA HIS A 18 -18.30 -6.30 7.29
C HIS A 18 -17.59 -5.29 8.19
N LYS A 19 -17.03 -5.73 9.34
CA LYS A 19 -16.22 -4.84 10.21
C LYS A 19 -14.99 -4.26 9.49
N ARG A 20 -14.44 -4.94 8.48
CA ARG A 20 -13.29 -4.46 7.70
C ARG A 20 -13.68 -3.48 6.58
N GLU A 21 -14.91 -3.54 6.09
CA GLU A 21 -15.44 -2.62 5.07
C GLU A 21 -15.87 -1.27 5.67
N CYS A 22 -16.21 -1.23 6.96
CA CYS A 22 -16.56 0.00 7.69
C CYS A 22 -15.36 0.92 8.03
N PHE A 23 -14.23 0.81 7.33
CA PHE A 23 -13.16 1.79 7.45
C PHE A 23 -13.59 3.10 6.78
N THR A 24 -14.06 4.06 7.59
CA THR A 24 -14.47 5.37 7.12
C THR A 24 -13.26 6.31 7.02
N PHE A 25 -12.80 6.54 5.80
CA PHE A 25 -11.75 7.51 5.50
C PHE A 25 -12.36 8.90 5.28
N ARG A 26 -11.89 9.92 6.02
CA ARG A 26 -12.29 11.33 5.82
C ARG A 26 -11.12 12.15 5.29
N SER A 27 -11.25 12.64 4.06
CA SER A 27 -10.24 13.50 3.40
C SER A 27 -10.10 14.88 4.07
N ASP A 28 -11.17 15.38 4.67
CA ASP A 28 -11.28 16.79 5.11
C ASP A 28 -10.40 17.12 6.33
N ASN A 29 -9.87 16.08 6.98
CA ASN A 29 -8.95 16.20 8.11
C ASN A 29 -7.53 16.61 7.69
N TYR A 30 -7.19 16.56 6.40
CA TYR A 30 -5.83 16.76 5.89
C TYR A 30 -5.73 18.07 5.08
N LYS A 31 -5.33 19.16 5.74
CA LYS A 31 -5.37 20.53 5.18
C LYS A 31 -4.07 20.97 4.50
N ASN A 32 -3.00 20.19 4.65
CA ASN A 32 -1.67 20.58 4.16
C ASN A 32 -1.25 19.84 2.88
N ILE A 33 -2.09 18.96 2.35
CA ILE A 33 -1.77 18.17 1.15
C ILE A 33 -1.55 19.11 -0.05
N GLY A 34 -0.45 18.88 -0.78
CA GLY A 34 -0.11 19.62 -1.99
C GLY A 34 0.47 21.02 -1.78
N LYS A 35 0.76 21.44 -0.54
CA LYS A 35 1.43 22.72 -0.27
C LYS A 35 2.89 22.77 -0.74
N ASP A 36 3.56 21.62 -0.73
CA ASP A 36 4.92 21.44 -1.23
C ASP A 36 4.88 20.64 -2.54
N SER A 37 5.01 21.35 -3.66
CA SER A 37 4.98 20.78 -5.01
C SER A 37 6.25 19.99 -5.36
N LYS A 38 7.29 20.03 -4.53
CA LYS A 38 8.54 19.28 -4.77
C LYS A 38 8.52 17.89 -4.16
N LYS A 39 7.54 17.58 -3.31
CA LYS A 39 7.39 16.27 -2.65
C LYS A 39 6.16 15.52 -3.16
N LEU A 40 6.33 14.23 -3.41
CA LEU A 40 5.26 13.32 -3.82
C LEU A 40 5.14 12.17 -2.84
N VAL A 41 3.91 11.77 -2.53
CA VAL A 41 3.57 10.55 -1.81
C VAL A 41 2.74 9.67 -2.73
N ASP A 42 3.34 8.59 -3.20
CA ASP A 42 2.67 7.56 -3.99
C ASP A 42 2.25 6.41 -3.07
N PHE A 43 1.02 5.92 -3.21
CA PHE A 43 0.58 4.79 -2.39
C PHE A 43 -0.31 3.84 -3.16
N TYR A 44 -0.29 2.58 -2.74
CA TYR A 44 -1.27 1.58 -3.15
C TYR A 44 -2.05 1.09 -1.93
N SER A 45 -3.38 1.02 -2.03
CA SER A 45 -4.21 0.49 -0.95
C SER A 45 -5.40 -0.31 -1.46
N ARG A 46 -5.61 -1.51 -0.87
CA ARG A 46 -6.74 -2.39 -1.19
C ARG A 46 -7.95 -2.18 -0.27
N THR A 47 -7.69 -1.88 1.01
CA THR A 47 -8.74 -1.80 2.05
C THR A 47 -8.71 -0.46 2.79
N GLY A 48 -8.09 0.57 2.22
CA GLY A 48 -8.07 1.93 2.78
C GLY A 48 -7.04 2.22 3.87
N TYR A 49 -6.45 1.23 4.54
CA TYR A 49 -5.43 1.48 5.58
C TYR A 49 -4.18 2.19 5.04
N GLY A 50 -3.72 1.78 3.85
CA GLY A 50 -2.61 2.43 3.17
C GLY A 50 -2.95 3.85 2.73
N LYS A 51 -4.20 4.09 2.34
CA LYS A 51 -4.72 5.41 2.02
C LYS A 51 -4.65 6.33 3.25
N ALA A 52 -5.13 5.87 4.40
CA ALA A 52 -5.07 6.65 5.63
C ALA A 52 -3.64 7.04 6.04
N LEU A 53 -2.70 6.10 5.91
CA LEU A 53 -1.29 6.37 6.18
C LEU A 53 -0.70 7.36 5.18
N ALA A 54 -1.02 7.21 3.90
CA ALA A 54 -0.54 8.10 2.85
C ALA A 54 -1.01 9.53 3.04
N TYR A 55 -2.29 9.74 3.35
CA TYR A 55 -2.82 11.06 3.65
C TYR A 55 -2.18 11.68 4.89
N LYS A 56 -1.95 10.89 5.96
CA LYS A 56 -1.24 11.37 7.15
C LYS A 56 0.20 11.78 6.84
N THR A 57 0.91 10.99 6.03
CA THR A 57 2.28 11.29 5.61
C THR A 57 2.31 12.52 4.70
N ALA A 58 1.39 12.62 3.75
CA ALA A 58 1.28 13.75 2.84
C ALA A 58 0.99 15.05 3.59
N ASP A 59 0.04 15.04 4.53
CA ASP A 59 -0.27 16.21 5.36
C ASP A 59 0.93 16.66 6.20
N LYS A 60 1.66 15.72 6.80
CA LYS A 60 2.88 16.03 7.57
C LYS A 60 3.98 16.64 6.70
N LEU A 61 4.14 16.17 5.47
CA LEU A 61 5.20 16.61 4.55
C LEU A 61 4.79 17.81 3.68
N GLY A 62 3.51 18.17 3.68
CA GLY A 62 2.91 19.08 2.71
C GLY A 62 2.87 18.51 1.28
N ALA A 63 3.15 17.22 1.09
CA ALA A 63 3.42 16.64 -0.21
C ALA A 63 2.16 16.48 -1.07
N THR A 64 2.35 16.46 -2.39
CA THR A 64 1.33 16.01 -3.34
C THR A 64 1.11 14.51 -3.15
N ILE A 65 -0.13 14.05 -3.25
CA ILE A 65 -0.47 12.64 -3.07
C ILE A 65 -1.01 12.04 -4.37
N CYS A 66 -0.57 10.84 -4.72
CA CYS A 66 -1.08 10.10 -5.87
C CYS A 66 -1.35 8.64 -5.48
N GLU A 67 -2.50 8.13 -5.91
CA GLU A 67 -2.89 6.75 -5.71
C GLU A 67 -2.48 5.92 -6.93
N ILE A 68 -1.74 4.84 -6.69
CA ILE A 68 -1.42 3.85 -7.71
C ILE A 68 -2.66 2.96 -7.84
N LYS A 69 -3.29 2.96 -9.02
CA LYS A 69 -4.46 2.12 -9.32
C LYS A 69 -4.08 0.93 -10.19
N THR A 70 -4.74 -0.19 -9.96
CA THR A 70 -4.55 -1.43 -10.73
C THR A 70 -5.61 -1.56 -11.80
N GLN A 71 -5.24 -2.09 -12.97
CA GLN A 71 -6.23 -2.47 -13.99
C GLN A 71 -6.95 -3.77 -13.61
N GLU A 72 -6.34 -4.56 -12.74
CA GLU A 72 -6.89 -5.80 -12.18
C GLU A 72 -7.87 -5.52 -11.03
N LYS A 73 -8.90 -6.37 -10.88
CA LYS A 73 -9.81 -6.35 -9.73
C LYS A 73 -9.10 -6.93 -8.51
N THR A 74 -8.74 -6.08 -7.56
CA THR A 74 -8.06 -6.47 -6.32
C THR A 74 -8.98 -6.45 -5.09
N ASP A 75 -10.23 -6.03 -5.26
CA ASP A 75 -11.23 -5.89 -4.20
C ASP A 75 -11.86 -7.23 -3.78
N GLY A 76 -12.36 -7.24 -2.55
CA GLY A 76 -13.05 -8.40 -1.97
C GLY A 76 -12.15 -9.59 -1.64
N PHE A 77 -12.79 -10.73 -1.38
CA PHE A 77 -12.10 -11.97 -1.00
C PHE A 77 -11.36 -12.62 -2.17
N PHE A 78 -12.00 -12.71 -3.35
CA PHE A 78 -11.35 -13.25 -4.54
C PHE A 78 -10.18 -12.38 -5.00
N GLY A 79 -10.32 -11.04 -4.92
CA GLY A 79 -9.23 -10.12 -5.16
C GLY A 79 -8.05 -10.34 -4.22
N PHE A 80 -8.29 -10.65 -2.93
CA PHE A 80 -7.22 -11.02 -1.99
C PHE A 80 -6.44 -12.26 -2.44
N LEU A 81 -7.13 -13.34 -2.85
CA LEU A 81 -6.49 -14.56 -3.35
C LEU A 81 -5.73 -14.29 -4.64
N TRP A 82 -6.29 -13.48 -5.54
CA TRP A 82 -5.64 -13.04 -6.76
C TRP A 82 -4.34 -12.29 -6.46
N CYS A 83 -4.39 -11.30 -5.57
CA CYS A 83 -3.22 -10.56 -5.08
C CYS A 83 -2.16 -11.50 -4.48
N GLY A 84 -2.60 -12.49 -3.69
CA GLY A 84 -1.73 -13.53 -3.13
C GLY A 84 -0.99 -14.32 -4.20
N ARG A 85 -1.71 -14.76 -5.25
CA ARG A 85 -1.12 -15.50 -6.39
C ARG A 85 -0.09 -14.66 -7.14
N PHE A 86 -0.37 -13.38 -7.40
CA PHE A 86 0.61 -12.45 -8.00
C PHE A 86 1.84 -12.26 -7.12
N GLY A 87 1.65 -12.14 -5.80
CA GLY A 87 2.72 -12.04 -4.82
C GLY A 87 3.62 -13.28 -4.79
N MET A 88 3.02 -14.48 -4.75
CA MET A 88 3.73 -15.77 -4.74
C MET A 88 4.52 -15.99 -6.03
N ARG A 89 3.90 -15.76 -7.19
CA ARG A 89 4.54 -15.93 -8.50
C ARG A 89 5.49 -14.80 -8.88
N ARG A 90 5.58 -13.76 -8.03
CA ARG A 90 6.37 -12.54 -8.27
C ARG A 90 6.00 -11.82 -9.58
N TRP A 91 4.81 -12.08 -10.12
CA TRP A 91 4.32 -11.40 -11.30
C TRP A 91 4.16 -9.90 -11.06
N GLU A 92 4.36 -9.13 -12.12
CA GLU A 92 3.98 -7.73 -12.19
C GLU A 92 2.49 -7.62 -12.46
N MET A 93 1.88 -6.57 -11.94
CA MET A 93 0.46 -6.28 -12.12
C MET A 93 0.33 -5.00 -12.93
N PRO A 94 -0.48 -4.98 -14.01
CA PRO A 94 -0.68 -3.77 -14.79
C PRO A 94 -1.34 -2.68 -13.94
N ILE A 95 -0.75 -1.50 -13.98
CA ILE A 95 -1.25 -0.31 -13.29
C ILE A 95 -1.84 0.68 -14.29
N GLU A 96 -2.71 1.56 -13.82
CA GLU A 96 -3.15 2.71 -14.60
C GLU A 96 -1.96 3.64 -14.91
N PRO A 97 -2.01 4.38 -16.03
CA PRO A 97 -0.96 5.34 -16.38
C PRO A 97 -0.71 6.35 -15.25
N ILE A 98 0.57 6.59 -14.96
CA ILE A 98 0.98 7.59 -13.96
C ILE A 98 0.66 8.97 -14.52
N SER A 99 -0.29 9.67 -13.91
CA SER A 99 -0.76 10.99 -14.36
C SER A 99 0.19 12.14 -13.99
N VAL A 100 1.17 11.89 -13.13
CA VAL A 100 2.09 12.90 -12.60
C VAL A 100 3.50 12.79 -13.20
N ASN A 101 4.14 13.93 -13.45
CA ASN A 101 5.53 13.95 -13.88
C ASN A 101 6.48 13.69 -12.71
N LEU A 102 6.98 12.46 -12.59
CA LEU A 102 7.88 12.04 -11.50
C LEU A 102 9.20 12.82 -11.44
N GLU A 103 9.69 13.35 -12.57
CA GLU A 103 10.98 14.08 -12.63
C GLU A 103 10.90 15.49 -12.04
N ALA A 104 9.68 16.04 -11.94
CA ALA A 104 9.42 17.34 -11.33
C ALA A 104 9.63 17.32 -9.81
N PHE A 105 9.57 16.14 -9.17
CA PHE A 105 9.69 15.99 -7.73
C PHE A 105 11.13 15.74 -7.29
N GLU A 106 11.50 16.37 -6.17
CA GLU A 106 12.81 16.20 -5.54
C GLU A 106 12.86 14.92 -4.70
N SER A 107 11.75 14.58 -4.04
CA SER A 107 11.62 13.39 -3.21
C SER A 107 10.25 12.73 -3.39
N VAL A 108 10.26 11.41 -3.55
CA VAL A 108 9.05 10.59 -3.68
C VAL A 108 9.00 9.60 -2.51
N THR A 109 7.91 9.60 -1.76
CA THR A 109 7.63 8.61 -0.71
C THR A 109 6.65 7.59 -1.25
N ILE A 110 7.05 6.32 -1.32
CA ILE A 110 6.23 5.23 -1.82
C ILE A 110 5.70 4.42 -0.63
N ILE A 111 4.39 4.22 -0.55
CA ILE A 111 3.75 3.42 0.49
C ILE A 111 3.17 2.16 -0.12
N SER A 112 3.65 1.00 0.33
CA SER A 112 3.21 -0.31 -0.17
C SER A 112 2.74 -1.23 0.95
N PRO A 113 1.61 -1.93 0.76
CA PRO A 113 1.35 -3.13 1.54
C PRO A 113 2.34 -4.22 1.17
N VAL A 114 2.59 -5.14 2.11
CA VAL A 114 3.44 -6.30 1.89
C VAL A 114 2.61 -7.52 1.51
N TRP A 115 2.95 -8.10 0.36
CA TRP A 115 2.38 -9.32 -0.18
C TRP A 115 3.46 -10.39 -0.24
N VAL A 116 3.26 -11.49 0.48
CA VAL A 116 4.17 -12.66 0.46
C VAL A 116 5.62 -12.23 0.67
N PHE A 117 5.85 -11.50 1.76
CA PHE A 117 7.15 -10.97 2.18
C PHE A 117 7.85 -10.04 1.19
N ALA A 118 7.12 -9.46 0.22
CA ALA A 118 7.64 -8.42 -0.64
C ALA A 118 6.66 -7.27 -0.89
N LEU A 119 7.11 -6.21 -1.56
CA LEU A 119 6.29 -5.13 -2.07
C LEU A 119 5.17 -5.69 -2.93
N SER A 120 4.01 -5.06 -2.78
CA SER A 120 2.85 -5.37 -3.59
C SER A 120 3.20 -5.35 -5.08
N SER A 121 2.62 -6.28 -5.83
CA SER A 121 2.85 -6.38 -7.27
C SER A 121 2.68 -5.04 -8.02
N PRO A 122 1.63 -4.22 -7.77
CA PRO A 122 1.50 -2.94 -8.46
C PRO A 122 2.59 -1.93 -8.12
N VAL A 123 3.07 -1.90 -6.87
CA VAL A 123 4.18 -1.01 -6.49
C VAL A 123 5.48 -1.46 -7.16
N ARG A 124 5.69 -2.76 -7.36
CA ARG A 124 6.84 -3.26 -8.13
C ARG A 124 6.77 -2.80 -9.59
N THR A 125 5.59 -2.87 -10.22
CA THR A 125 5.36 -2.34 -11.57
C THR A 125 5.62 -0.83 -11.62
N PHE A 126 5.11 -0.07 -10.65
CA PHE A 126 5.35 1.36 -10.53
C PHE A 126 6.85 1.68 -10.44
N CYS A 127 7.57 1.01 -9.54
CA CYS A 127 9.01 1.22 -9.39
C CYS A 127 9.79 0.89 -10.67
N ARG A 128 9.37 -0.11 -11.45
CA ARG A 128 9.98 -0.41 -12.76
C ARG A 128 9.78 0.75 -13.75
N ILE A 129 8.57 1.31 -13.82
CA ILE A 129 8.24 2.43 -14.72
C ILE A 129 8.94 3.73 -14.27
N ALA A 130 9.03 3.94 -12.96
CA ALA A 130 9.65 5.10 -12.33
C ALA A 130 11.18 5.02 -12.27
N LYS A 131 11.78 3.88 -12.64
CA LYS A 131 13.22 3.66 -12.60
C LYS A 131 13.93 4.69 -13.48
N GLY A 132 14.86 5.43 -12.87
CA GLY A 132 15.62 6.49 -13.54
C GLY A 132 14.97 7.87 -13.51
N LYS A 133 13.67 7.97 -13.21
CA LYS A 133 12.92 9.25 -13.18
C LYS A 133 12.92 9.93 -11.82
N ILE A 134 13.11 9.16 -10.74
CA ILE A 134 13.03 9.66 -9.35
C ILE A 134 14.42 10.00 -8.79
N LYS A 135 14.57 11.20 -8.22
CA LYS A 135 15.80 11.69 -7.58
C LYS A 135 16.06 11.06 -6.21
N ASN A 136 15.12 11.18 -5.28
CA ASN A 136 15.18 10.59 -3.94
C ASN A 136 13.92 9.77 -3.65
N VAL A 137 14.08 8.60 -3.04
CA VAL A 137 12.96 7.68 -2.77
C VAL A 137 12.95 7.19 -1.33
N ASP A 138 11.85 7.44 -0.63
CA ASP A 138 11.57 6.89 0.69
C ASP A 138 10.50 5.80 0.56
N LEU A 139 10.67 4.66 1.24
CA LEU A 139 9.78 3.51 1.11
C LEU A 139 9.14 3.19 2.47
N ILE A 140 7.81 3.14 2.49
CA ILE A 140 7.03 2.81 3.68
C ILE A 140 6.30 1.50 3.42
N SER A 141 6.70 0.45 4.15
CA SER A 141 6.08 -0.86 4.04
C SER A 141 5.05 -1.06 5.15
N ILE A 142 3.83 -1.44 4.78
CA ILE A 142 2.73 -1.71 5.70
C ILE A 142 2.64 -3.22 5.94
N HIS A 143 2.70 -3.62 7.20
CA HIS A 143 2.59 -5.01 7.63
C HIS A 143 1.54 -5.16 8.74
N PHE A 144 0.93 -6.35 8.81
CA PHE A 144 -0.09 -6.71 9.80
C PHE A 144 0.49 -7.33 11.09
N SER A 145 1.77 -7.74 11.09
CA SER A 145 2.41 -8.36 12.26
C SER A 145 3.04 -7.34 13.21
N LYS A 146 2.95 -7.60 14.52
CA LYS A 146 3.58 -6.86 15.61
C LYS A 146 5.11 -7.03 15.66
N GLU A 147 5.65 -8.02 14.94
CA GLU A 147 7.08 -8.29 14.91
C GLU A 147 7.83 -7.37 13.94
N SER A 148 8.85 -6.69 14.45
CA SER A 148 9.80 -5.97 13.63
C SER A 148 10.67 -6.99 12.87
N ILE A 149 10.28 -7.36 11.65
CA ILE A 149 11.17 -8.12 10.74
C ILE A 149 12.28 -7.18 10.29
N THR A 150 13.26 -6.94 11.16
CA THR A 150 14.30 -5.89 11.02
C THR A 150 15.27 -6.15 9.88
N THR A 151 15.41 -7.38 9.39
CA THR A 151 16.63 -7.72 8.63
C THR A 151 16.40 -8.48 7.32
N THR A 152 15.25 -9.12 7.10
CA THR A 152 15.13 -10.10 5.99
C THR A 152 14.61 -9.53 4.66
N SER A 153 13.84 -8.44 4.66
CA SER A 153 13.35 -7.80 3.42
C SER A 153 14.40 -6.89 2.75
N ARG A 154 15.39 -6.41 3.52
CA ARG A 154 16.44 -5.48 3.04
C ARG A 154 17.29 -6.07 1.91
N LYS A 155 17.42 -7.40 1.84
CA LYS A 155 18.25 -8.11 0.85
C LYS A 155 17.56 -8.37 -0.49
N ARG A 156 16.23 -8.20 -0.62
CA ARG A 156 15.48 -8.68 -1.80
C ARG A 156 14.77 -7.58 -2.60
N GLU A 157 14.71 -6.35 -2.11
CA GLU A 157 13.95 -5.25 -2.73
C GLU A 157 14.85 -4.10 -3.18
N ASN A 158 15.85 -4.43 -4.00
CA ASN A 158 16.61 -3.40 -4.72
C ASN A 158 15.80 -2.91 -5.94
N CYS A 159 14.70 -2.18 -5.69
CA CYS A 159 13.96 -1.52 -6.77
C CYS A 159 14.68 -0.26 -7.28
N PHE A 160 15.38 0.43 -6.38
CA PHE A 160 16.18 1.61 -6.70
C PHE A 160 17.62 1.45 -6.18
N LYS A 161 18.61 1.87 -6.99
CA LYS A 161 20.04 1.94 -6.58
C LYS A 161 20.36 3.16 -5.69
N ARG A 162 19.34 3.87 -5.16
CA ARG A 162 19.46 5.16 -4.45
C ARG A 162 19.14 5.01 -2.95
N LYS A 163 19.39 6.07 -2.18
CA LYS A 163 19.21 6.15 -0.72
C LYS A 163 17.76 5.81 -0.34
N LEU A 164 17.55 4.55 0.04
CA LEU A 164 16.26 4.02 0.50
C LEU A 164 16.16 4.16 2.02
N ARG A 165 15.22 4.97 2.50
CA ARG A 165 14.81 4.96 3.91
C ARG A 165 13.56 4.11 4.05
N ILE A 166 13.69 2.97 4.73
CA ILE A 166 12.54 2.09 5.01
C ILE A 166 11.93 2.51 6.35
N ILE A 167 10.74 3.08 6.33
CA ILE A 167 9.97 3.37 7.54
C ILE A 167 8.91 2.28 7.68
N LYS A 168 8.95 1.53 8.78
CA LYS A 168 7.96 0.50 9.08
C LYS A 168 6.84 1.11 9.90
N VAL A 169 5.61 0.97 9.40
CA VAL A 169 4.43 1.41 10.13
C VAL A 169 3.56 0.20 10.42
N LEU A 170 3.44 -0.09 11.71
CA LEU A 170 2.53 -1.08 12.28
C LEU A 170 1.11 -0.52 12.18
N PHE A 171 0.23 -1.20 11.45
CA PHE A 171 -1.20 -1.02 11.63
C PHE A 171 -1.66 -2.11 12.60
N ALA A 172 -1.67 -1.78 13.89
CA ALA A 172 -2.53 -2.51 14.82
C ALA A 172 -3.96 -2.25 14.35
N VAL A 173 -4.73 -3.30 14.11
CA VAL A 173 -6.19 -3.19 14.12
C VAL A 173 -6.51 -2.63 15.50
N THR A 174 -6.72 -1.32 15.59
CA THR A 174 -7.24 -0.72 16.81
C THR A 174 -8.63 -1.30 16.96
N GLU A 175 -8.76 -2.21 17.92
CA GLU A 175 -10.02 -2.75 18.36
C GLU A 175 -10.98 -1.60 18.64
N GLY A 176 -12.15 -1.69 18.02
CA GLY A 176 -13.36 -0.95 18.30
C GLY A 176 -14.53 -1.92 18.14
#